data_AF-S8C446-F1
#
_entry.id   AF-S8C446-F1
#
_cell.length_a   1.000
_cell.length_b   1.000
_cell.length_c   1.000
_cell.angle_alpha   90.00
_cell.angle_beta   90.00
_cell.angle_gamma   90.00
#
_symmetry.space_group_name_H-M   'P 1'
#
loop_
_entity.id
_entity.type
_entity.pdbx_description
1 polymer ?
#
loop_
_entity_poly.entity_id
_entity_poly.type
_entity_poly.pdbx_seq_one_letter_code
_entity_poly.pdbx_strand_id
1 'polypeptide(L)'
;MLQCIFILSDSGEVILEKQLTGLKVDRSICAWFWDQILSQGDSLKLAPVITSPTHYLFQVVRDGIIFLACTQVEMPPLMAIEASLLWLFLCRVANVVKEYLDGLNEDLIKDNFVIVYELLDEMIDNGFPLTTEPSILREMIAPPNLVGKVLSVITGSTSNVSSTLPGAASSCAPWRKPDVKHSSNEIYVNLVEEMDATINREGVLVKCEIYGEVQVDSRLSGLPDLTLSFSNPSILNDARFHPCLRLRPWESDQILSFVPPDGQFSLMSYR
;
A
#
# COMPACT_ATOMS: atom_id res chain seq x y z
N MET A 1 17.56 3.84 2.50
CA MET A 1 17.29 3.05 1.26
C MET A 1 17.16 1.58 1.63
N LEU A 2 16.17 0.87 1.09
CA LEU A 2 15.99 -0.56 1.41
C LEU A 2 17.04 -1.41 0.70
N GLN A 3 17.65 -2.33 1.42
CA GLN A 3 18.68 -3.22 0.89
C GLN A 3 18.12 -4.59 0.55
N CYS A 4 17.17 -5.07 1.36
CA CYS A 4 16.56 -6.37 1.17
C CYS A 4 15.14 -6.38 1.75
N ILE A 5 14.26 -7.19 1.14
CA ILE A 5 12.95 -7.55 1.65
C ILE A 5 12.90 -9.07 1.80
N PHE A 6 12.49 -9.52 2.97
CA PHE A 6 12.19 -10.92 3.28
C PHE A 6 10.69 -11.08 3.54
N ILE A 7 10.15 -12.21 3.12
CA ILE A 7 8.81 -12.66 3.49
C ILE A 7 8.99 -13.94 4.30
N LEU A 8 8.53 -13.91 5.54
CA LEU A 8 8.66 -15.01 6.49
C LEU A 8 7.28 -15.63 6.79
N SER A 9 7.28 -16.93 7.08
CA SER A 9 6.12 -17.62 7.66
C SER A 9 5.90 -17.22 9.12
N ASP A 10 4.79 -17.68 9.68
CA ASP A 10 4.49 -17.60 11.11
C ASP A 10 5.41 -18.47 11.99
N SER A 11 6.20 -19.35 11.37
CA SER A 11 7.22 -20.18 12.00
C SER A 11 8.64 -19.62 11.87
N GLY A 12 8.82 -18.49 11.18
CA GLY A 12 10.10 -17.83 10.97
C GLY A 12 10.91 -18.37 9.78
N GLU A 13 10.33 -19.25 8.97
CA GLU A 13 10.95 -19.75 7.74
C GLU A 13 10.95 -18.64 6.68
N VAL A 14 12.07 -18.46 5.98
CA VAL A 14 12.17 -17.52 4.86
C VAL A 14 11.49 -18.10 3.62
N ILE A 15 10.31 -17.61 3.29
CA ILE A 15 9.55 -18.01 2.10
C ILE A 15 10.15 -17.35 0.86
N LEU A 16 10.44 -16.04 0.94
CA LEU A 16 10.97 -15.26 -0.17
C LEU A 16 12.02 -14.28 0.33
N GLU A 17 13.05 -14.08 -0.49
CA GLU A 17 14.11 -13.10 -0.29
C GLU A 17 14.33 -12.31 -1.57
N LYS A 18 14.29 -10.98 -1.47
CA LYS A 18 14.59 -10.06 -2.57
C LYS A 18 15.72 -9.13 -2.14
N GLN A 19 16.89 -9.31 -2.73
CA GLN A 19 18.01 -8.39 -2.58
C GLN A 19 17.84 -7.23 -3.57
N LEU A 20 17.86 -6.00 -3.07
CA LEU A 20 17.54 -4.79 -3.83
C LEU A 20 18.79 -3.98 -4.20
N THR A 21 19.86 -4.14 -3.44
CA THR A 21 21.12 -3.42 -3.66
C THR A 21 22.25 -4.42 -3.90
N GLY A 22 23.37 -3.97 -4.48
CA GLY A 22 24.56 -4.80 -4.65
C GLY A 22 25.20 -5.25 -3.33
N LEU A 23 24.79 -4.67 -2.19
CA LEU A 23 25.21 -5.08 -0.85
C LEU A 23 24.31 -6.21 -0.36
N LYS A 24 24.84 -7.43 -0.36
CA LYS A 24 24.10 -8.62 0.07
C LYS A 24 23.83 -8.58 1.57
N VAL A 25 22.56 -8.66 1.96
CA VAL A 25 22.13 -8.86 3.35
C VAL A 25 22.07 -10.36 3.63
N ASP A 26 22.76 -10.81 4.70
CA ASP A 26 22.80 -12.23 5.05
C ASP A 26 21.53 -12.69 5.81
N ARG A 27 21.10 -13.94 5.57
CA ARG A 27 19.90 -14.52 6.22
C ARG A 27 20.02 -14.68 7.73
N SER A 28 21.23 -14.63 8.30
CA SER A 28 21.45 -14.62 9.75
C SER A 28 20.67 -13.51 10.46
N ILE A 29 20.35 -12.41 9.76
CA ILE A 29 19.51 -11.35 10.34
C ILE A 29 18.08 -11.80 10.60
N CYS A 30 17.53 -12.69 9.76
CA CYS A 30 16.20 -13.27 9.96
C CYS A 30 16.20 -14.22 11.16
N ALA A 31 17.25 -15.04 11.31
CA ALA A 31 17.41 -15.91 12.48
C ALA A 31 17.53 -15.09 13.77
N TRP A 32 18.36 -14.04 13.76
CA TRP A 32 18.48 -13.12 14.89
C TRP A 32 17.16 -12.44 15.24
N PHE A 33 16.43 -11.96 14.23
CA PHE A 33 15.11 -11.36 14.41
C PHE A 33 14.10 -12.35 15.02
N TRP A 34 14.12 -13.61 14.58
CA TRP A 34 13.27 -14.66 15.12
C TRP A 34 13.57 -14.94 16.60
N ASP A 35 14.84 -15.05 16.97
CA ASP A 35 15.26 -15.20 18.36
C ASP A 35 14.82 -14.00 19.22
N GLN A 36 14.82 -12.78 18.67
CA GLN A 36 14.29 -11.60 19.35
C GLN A 36 12.78 -11.70 19.58
N ILE A 37 12.00 -12.12 18.58
CA ILE A 37 10.55 -12.34 18.74
C ILE A 37 10.28 -13.37 19.84
N LEU A 38 10.99 -14.50 19.83
CA LEU A 38 10.83 -15.56 20.83
C LEU A 38 11.20 -15.10 22.25
N SER A 39 12.21 -14.24 22.39
CA SER A 39 12.69 -13.77 23.69
C SER A 39 11.88 -12.62 24.29
N GLN A 40 11.35 -11.70 23.48
CA GLN A 40 10.59 -10.53 23.97
C GLN A 40 9.06 -10.70 23.88
N GLY A 41 8.57 -11.79 23.26
CA GLY A 41 7.15 -12.13 23.17
C GLY A 41 6.32 -11.12 22.37
N ASP A 42 5.07 -10.89 22.80
CA ASP A 42 4.10 -10.02 22.08
C ASP A 42 4.49 -8.53 22.04
N SER A 43 5.46 -8.09 22.84
CA SER A 43 5.88 -6.68 22.89
C SER A 43 6.55 -6.23 21.58
N LEU A 44 7.24 -7.14 20.88
CA LEU A 44 7.85 -6.85 19.59
C LEU A 44 6.84 -6.85 18.45
N LYS A 45 5.72 -7.57 18.52
CA LYS A 45 4.68 -7.52 17.47
C LYS A 45 4.13 -6.10 17.25
N LEU A 46 4.27 -5.23 18.25
CA LEU A 46 3.81 -3.85 18.24
C LEU A 46 4.86 -2.85 17.76
N ALA A 47 6.14 -3.24 17.65
CA ALA A 47 7.22 -2.34 17.27
C ALA A 47 7.42 -2.34 15.74
N PRO A 48 7.06 -1.27 15.00
CA PRO A 48 7.21 -1.25 13.54
C PRO A 48 8.67 -1.22 13.07
N VAL A 49 9.59 -0.78 13.94
CA VAL A 49 11.03 -0.68 13.68
C VAL A 49 11.82 -1.37 14.79
N ILE A 50 12.75 -2.23 14.41
CA ILE A 50 13.63 -2.97 15.32
C ILE A 50 15.07 -2.69 14.94
N THR A 51 15.89 -2.33 15.92
CA THR A 51 17.32 -2.08 15.71
C THR A 51 18.10 -3.36 15.94
N SER A 52 18.69 -3.91 14.87
CA SER A 52 19.69 -4.98 14.98
C SER A 52 21.10 -4.38 15.09
N PRO A 53 22.12 -5.18 15.44
CA PRO A 53 23.49 -4.70 15.51
C PRO A 53 24.05 -4.14 14.20
N THR A 54 23.47 -4.52 13.06
CA THR A 54 24.00 -4.20 11.72
C THR A 54 23.03 -3.42 10.84
N HIS A 55 21.72 -3.58 11.04
CA HIS A 55 20.66 -2.98 10.23
C HIS A 55 19.47 -2.54 11.07
N TYR A 56 18.69 -1.60 10.55
CA TYR A 56 17.32 -1.38 10.99
C TYR A 56 16.37 -2.30 10.22
N LEU A 57 15.44 -2.90 10.97
CA LEU A 57 14.45 -3.83 10.48
C LEU A 57 13.07 -3.21 10.58
N PHE A 58 12.35 -3.16 9.47
CA PHE A 58 10.95 -2.77 9.42
C PHE A 58 10.11 -4.02 9.30
N GLN A 59 9.11 -4.18 10.15
CA GLN A 59 8.22 -5.33 10.09
C GLN A 59 6.76 -4.94 9.88
N VAL A 60 6.07 -5.75 9.10
CA VAL A 60 4.62 -5.69 8.90
C VAL A 60 4.10 -7.12 8.95
N VAL A 61 3.16 -7.38 9.87
CA VAL A 61 2.49 -8.68 9.97
C VAL A 61 1.08 -8.57 9.38
N ARG A 62 0.73 -9.49 8.50
CA ARG A 62 -0.60 -9.63 7.87
C ARG A 62 -0.95 -11.10 7.76
N ASP A 63 -2.11 -11.49 8.30
CA ASP A 63 -2.65 -12.85 8.16
C ASP A 63 -1.64 -13.99 8.48
N GLY A 64 -0.75 -13.77 9.46
CA GLY A 64 0.30 -14.73 9.85
C GLY A 64 1.61 -14.63 9.07
N ILE A 65 1.65 -13.92 7.94
CA ILE A 65 2.87 -13.68 7.15
C ILE A 65 3.57 -12.41 7.63
N ILE A 66 4.89 -12.47 7.73
CA ILE A 66 5.74 -11.37 8.18
C ILE A 66 6.53 -10.83 7.00
N PHE A 67 6.29 -9.57 6.65
CA PHE A 67 7.11 -8.82 5.72
C PHE A 67 8.18 -8.09 6.52
N LEU A 68 9.45 -8.34 6.19
CA LEU A 68 10.60 -7.77 6.87
C LEU A 68 11.46 -7.02 5.86
N ALA A 69 11.76 -5.75 6.10
CA ALA A 69 12.63 -4.96 5.24
C ALA A 69 13.85 -4.46 6.00
N CYS A 70 15.03 -4.54 5.38
CA CYS A 70 16.32 -4.22 6.00
C CYS A 70 16.95 -2.95 5.40
N THR A 71 17.53 -2.10 6.25
CA THR A 71 18.33 -0.94 5.83
C THR A 71 19.56 -0.75 6.74
N GLN A 72 20.66 -0.23 6.20
CA GLN A 72 21.89 0.02 6.95
C GLN A 72 21.91 1.36 7.67
N VAL A 73 22.80 1.45 8.66
CA VAL A 73 23.02 2.61 9.52
C VAL A 73 23.78 3.71 8.78
N GLU A 74 23.12 4.37 7.83
CA GLU A 74 23.50 5.69 7.36
C GLU A 74 22.21 6.43 6.98
N MET A 75 21.60 7.15 7.94
CA MET A 75 20.45 8.00 7.64
C MET A 75 20.66 9.44 8.15
N PRO A 76 20.37 10.46 7.32
CA PRO A 76 20.40 11.88 7.70
C PRO A 76 19.35 12.23 8.79
N PRO A 77 19.29 13.49 9.25
CA PRO A 77 18.38 13.97 10.31
C PRO A 77 16.87 13.69 10.10
N LEU A 78 16.45 13.30 8.90
CA LEU A 78 15.05 12.98 8.53
C LEU A 78 14.69 11.50 8.73
N MET A 79 15.51 10.74 9.46
CA MET A 79 15.37 9.30 9.70
C MET A 79 13.94 8.87 10.06
N ALA A 80 13.21 9.64 10.87
CA ALA A 80 11.83 9.30 11.26
C ALA A 80 10.83 9.36 10.09
N ILE A 81 10.98 10.34 9.19
CA ILE A 81 10.12 10.49 8.02
C ILE A 81 10.42 9.37 7.02
N GLU A 82 11.69 9.14 6.75
CA GLU A 82 12.11 8.06 5.86
C GLU A 82 11.71 6.69 6.42
N ALA A 83 11.89 6.44 7.72
CA ALA A 83 11.43 5.21 8.38
C ALA A 83 9.93 5.00 8.24
N SER A 84 9.13 6.06 8.41
CA SER A 84 7.68 6.01 8.22
C SER A 84 7.30 5.71 6.77
N LEU A 85 7.97 6.33 5.80
CA LEU A 85 7.75 6.08 4.37
C LEU A 85 8.12 4.64 3.97
N LEU A 86 9.23 4.11 4.48
CA LEU A 86 9.66 2.73 4.21
C LEU A 86 8.71 1.71 4.83
N TRP A 87 8.24 1.96 6.06
CA TRP A 87 7.25 1.12 6.69
C TRP A 87 5.90 1.17 5.96
N LEU A 88 5.47 2.37 5.52
CA LEU A 88 4.26 2.53 4.72
C LEU A 88 4.36 1.81 3.37
N PHE A 89 5.52 1.86 2.73
CA PHE A 89 5.79 1.08 1.51
C PHE A 89 5.65 -0.42 1.77
N LEU A 90 6.21 -0.93 2.86
CA LEU A 90 6.09 -2.35 3.21
C LEU A 90 4.63 -2.76 3.47
N CYS A 91 3.85 -1.88 4.10
CA CYS A 91 2.40 -2.07 4.22
C CYS A 91 1.71 -2.12 2.85
N ARG A 92 2.11 -1.25 1.91
CA ARG A 92 1.57 -1.23 0.54
C ARG A 92 1.90 -2.52 -0.21
N VAL A 93 3.13 -3.03 -0.11
CA VAL A 93 3.54 -4.32 -0.66
C VAL A 93 2.65 -5.45 -0.14
N ALA A 94 2.46 -5.54 1.18
CA ALA A 94 1.62 -6.58 1.78
C ALA A 94 0.17 -6.52 1.28
N ASN A 95 -0.39 -5.31 1.14
CA ASN A 95 -1.74 -5.12 0.62
C ASN A 95 -1.87 -5.49 -0.86
N VAL A 96 -0.90 -5.10 -1.71
CA VAL A 96 -0.88 -5.44 -3.13
C VAL A 96 -0.81 -6.97 -3.31
N VAL A 97 0.09 -7.64 -2.60
CA VAL A 97 0.23 -9.10 -2.68
C VAL A 97 -1.07 -9.79 -2.25
N LYS A 98 -1.70 -9.33 -1.16
CA LYS A 98 -3.00 -9.87 -0.72
C LYS A 98 -4.10 -9.68 -1.77
N GLU A 99 -4.17 -8.51 -2.40
CA GLU A 99 -5.17 -8.20 -3.44
C GLU A 99 -4.95 -8.99 -4.75
N TYR A 100 -3.71 -9.39 -5.02
CA TYR A 100 -3.35 -10.22 -6.18
C TYR A 100 -3.66 -11.69 -6.00
N LEU A 101 -3.41 -12.20 -4.79
CA LEU A 101 -3.57 -13.62 -4.46
C LEU A 101 -4.95 -13.96 -3.87
N ASP A 102 -5.81 -12.95 -3.69
CA ASP A 102 -7.12 -13.06 -3.03
C ASP A 102 -7.03 -13.68 -1.62
N GLY A 103 -5.99 -13.28 -0.89
CA GLY A 103 -5.62 -13.86 0.39
C GLY A 103 -4.13 -13.85 0.63
N LEU A 104 -3.72 -14.24 1.83
CA LEU A 104 -2.32 -14.30 2.20
C LEU A 104 -2.09 -15.53 3.08
N ASN A 105 -1.36 -16.49 2.55
CA ASN A 105 -0.96 -17.73 3.22
C ASN A 105 0.39 -18.18 2.63
N GLU A 106 1.15 -18.96 3.39
CA GLU A 106 2.43 -19.53 2.99
C GLU A 106 2.30 -20.33 1.69
N ASP A 107 1.30 -21.24 1.60
CA ASP A 107 1.08 -22.05 0.40
C ASP A 107 0.76 -21.20 -0.83
N LEU A 108 -0.06 -20.15 -0.67
CA LEU A 108 -0.43 -19.24 -1.76
C LEU A 108 0.78 -18.46 -2.29
N ILE A 109 1.66 -18.01 -1.40
CA ILE A 109 2.89 -17.30 -1.78
C ILE A 109 3.87 -18.26 -2.45
N LYS A 110 4.03 -19.49 -1.93
CA LYS A 110 4.88 -20.53 -2.52
C LYS A 110 4.39 -20.94 -3.92
N ASP A 111 3.09 -21.15 -4.09
CA ASP A 111 2.47 -21.51 -5.37
C ASP A 111 2.55 -20.38 -6.43
N ASN A 112 2.54 -19.12 -5.99
CA ASN A 112 2.61 -17.94 -6.85
C ASN A 112 3.94 -17.18 -6.72
N PHE A 113 5.01 -17.88 -6.32
CA PHE A 113 6.31 -17.27 -6.01
C PHE A 113 6.84 -16.36 -7.12
N VAL A 114 6.69 -16.77 -8.38
CA VAL A 114 7.12 -16.00 -9.55
C VAL A 114 6.39 -14.65 -9.62
N ILE A 115 5.08 -14.64 -9.43
CA ILE A 115 4.26 -13.41 -9.49
C ILE A 115 4.63 -12.46 -8.34
N VAL A 116 4.83 -12.99 -7.13
CA VAL A 116 5.26 -12.17 -5.99
C VAL A 116 6.63 -11.55 -6.25
N TYR A 117 7.56 -12.29 -6.86
CA TYR A 117 8.88 -11.77 -7.20
C TYR A 117 8.82 -10.70 -8.31
N GLU A 118 8.02 -10.92 -9.36
CA GLU A 118 7.75 -9.94 -10.42
C GLU A 118 7.13 -8.65 -9.86
N LEU A 119 6.15 -8.79 -8.95
CA LEU A 119 5.54 -7.64 -8.27
C LEU A 119 6.58 -6.84 -7.49
N LEU A 120 7.45 -7.51 -6.73
CA LEU A 120 8.51 -6.83 -5.99
C LEU A 120 9.51 -6.14 -6.93
N ASP A 121 9.85 -6.72 -8.09
CA ASP A 121 10.76 -6.11 -9.06
C ASP A 121 10.20 -4.81 -9.66
N GLU A 122 8.89 -4.77 -9.87
CA GLU A 122 8.22 -3.60 -10.43
C GLU A 122 7.91 -2.53 -9.37
N MET A 123 7.65 -2.96 -8.12
CA MET A 123 7.34 -2.05 -7.02
C MET A 123 8.55 -1.30 -6.46
N ILE A 124 9.76 -1.87 -6.59
CA ILE A 124 10.98 -1.29 -6.02
C ILE A 124 12.20 -1.52 -6.92
N ASP A 125 12.91 -0.44 -7.22
CA ASP A 125 14.18 -0.48 -7.96
C ASP A 125 15.30 0.12 -7.10
N ASN A 126 16.41 -0.61 -7.00
CA ASN A 126 17.60 -0.22 -6.23
C ASN A 126 17.30 0.30 -4.82
N GLY A 127 16.25 -0.20 -4.16
CA GLY A 127 15.87 0.19 -2.81
C GLY A 127 14.96 1.42 -2.70
N PHE A 128 14.48 1.95 -3.83
CA PHE A 128 13.51 3.05 -3.92
C PHE A 128 12.16 2.55 -4.47
N PRO A 129 11.04 2.83 -3.79
CA PRO A 129 9.70 2.54 -4.32
C PRO A 129 9.46 3.23 -5.66
N LEU A 130 8.94 2.50 -6.65
CA LEU A 130 8.54 2.99 -7.96
C LEU A 130 7.02 2.86 -8.15
N THR A 131 6.57 1.81 -8.82
CA THR A 131 5.16 1.63 -9.19
C THR A 131 4.43 0.86 -8.11
N THR A 132 3.64 1.53 -7.28
CA THR A 132 2.89 0.88 -6.18
C THR A 132 1.38 0.85 -6.39
N GLU A 133 0.91 1.26 -7.57
CA GLU A 133 -0.51 1.33 -7.92
C GLU A 133 -1.01 -0.01 -8.51
N PRO A 134 -1.96 -0.71 -7.85
CA PRO A 134 -2.48 -2.00 -8.30
C PRO A 134 -3.02 -1.98 -9.73
N SER A 135 -3.66 -0.87 -10.14
CA SER A 135 -4.22 -0.72 -11.49
C SER A 135 -3.15 -0.83 -12.59
N ILE A 136 -1.98 -0.22 -12.37
CA ILE A 136 -0.85 -0.28 -13.31
C ILE A 136 -0.16 -1.63 -13.21
N LEU A 137 0.10 -2.11 -11.98
CA LEU A 137 0.72 -3.40 -11.75
C LEU A 137 -0.06 -4.51 -12.47
N ARG A 138 -1.41 -4.48 -12.46
CA ARG A 138 -2.26 -5.52 -13.07
C ARG A 138 -2.21 -5.53 -14.58
N GLU A 139 -1.79 -4.44 -15.20
CA GLU A 139 -1.59 -4.32 -16.64
C GLU A 139 -0.20 -4.85 -17.05
N MET A 140 0.80 -4.72 -16.17
CA MET A 140 2.15 -5.25 -16.41
C MET A 140 2.27 -6.73 -16.07
N ILE A 141 1.69 -7.13 -14.94
CA ILE A 141 1.78 -8.47 -14.35
C ILE A 141 0.36 -8.99 -14.18
N ALA A 142 -0.01 -9.96 -15.00
CA ALA A 142 -1.35 -10.55 -14.97
C ALA A 142 -1.60 -11.33 -13.67
N PRO A 143 -2.74 -11.13 -12.99
CA PRO A 143 -3.10 -11.94 -11.82
C PRO A 143 -3.22 -13.44 -12.15
N PRO A 144 -3.01 -14.34 -11.19
CA PRO A 144 -2.96 -15.80 -11.40
C PRO A 144 -4.28 -16.48 -11.81
N ASN A 145 -5.34 -15.74 -12.15
CA ASN A 145 -6.67 -16.27 -12.41
C ASN A 145 -6.68 -17.41 -13.43
N LEU A 146 -7.50 -18.44 -13.18
CA LEU A 146 -7.63 -19.67 -13.99
C LEU A 146 -7.82 -19.41 -15.51
N VAL A 147 -8.44 -18.29 -15.86
CA VAL A 147 -8.66 -17.87 -17.25
C VAL A 147 -7.33 -17.54 -17.96
N GLY A 148 -6.34 -17.00 -17.23
CA GLY A 148 -4.98 -16.75 -17.75
C GLY A 148 -4.22 -18.03 -18.05
N LYS A 149 -4.37 -19.09 -17.23
CA LYS A 149 -3.79 -20.42 -17.50
C LYS A 149 -4.40 -21.09 -18.74
N VAL A 150 -5.70 -20.86 -19.00
CA VAL A 150 -6.36 -21.38 -20.21
C VAL A 150 -5.97 -20.57 -21.44
N LEU A 151 -5.84 -19.25 -21.32
CA LEU A 151 -5.37 -18.39 -22.41
C LEU A 151 -3.91 -18.65 -22.77
N SER A 152 -2.99 -18.83 -21.80
CA SER A 152 -1.58 -19.11 -22.08
C SER A 152 -1.36 -20.45 -22.80
N VAL A 153 -2.21 -21.45 -22.52
CA VAL A 153 -2.23 -22.75 -23.23
C VAL A 153 -2.76 -22.59 -24.66
N ILE A 154 -3.71 -21.69 -24.90
CA ILE A 154 -4.35 -21.48 -26.21
C ILE A 154 -3.55 -20.52 -27.10
N THR A 155 -2.88 -19.51 -26.53
CA THR A 155 -2.10 -18.51 -27.28
C THR A 155 -0.61 -18.85 -27.40
N GLY A 156 -0.13 -19.88 -26.70
CA GLY A 156 1.29 -20.25 -26.69
C GLY A 156 2.20 -19.23 -26.00
N SER A 157 1.62 -18.27 -25.28
CA SER A 157 2.35 -17.23 -24.56
C SER A 157 2.69 -17.74 -23.16
N THR A 158 3.96 -18.06 -22.91
CA THR A 158 4.43 -18.60 -21.62
C THR A 158 4.74 -17.53 -20.57
N SER A 159 4.59 -16.24 -20.90
CA SER A 159 4.92 -15.13 -20.01
C SER A 159 3.66 -14.47 -19.44
N ASN A 160 3.62 -14.30 -18.11
CA ASN A 160 2.60 -13.50 -17.41
C ASN A 160 2.85 -11.98 -17.54
N VAL A 161 3.97 -11.61 -18.15
CA VAL A 161 4.40 -10.23 -18.39
C VAL A 161 3.88 -9.76 -19.74
N SER A 162 3.18 -8.63 -19.74
CA SER A 162 2.67 -7.98 -20.95
C SER A 162 3.79 -7.35 -21.77
N SER A 163 3.80 -7.54 -23.09
CA SER A 163 4.78 -6.93 -24.00
C SER A 163 4.41 -5.50 -24.44
N THR A 164 3.28 -4.99 -23.98
CA THR A 164 2.80 -3.63 -24.25
C THR A 164 2.84 -2.81 -22.98
N LEU A 165 3.46 -1.64 -23.04
CA LEU A 165 3.49 -0.69 -21.92
C LEU A 165 2.05 -0.33 -21.49
N PRO A 166 1.76 -0.29 -20.18
CA PRO A 166 0.45 0.07 -19.68
C PRO A 166 -0.01 1.43 -20.19
N GLY A 167 -1.22 1.53 -20.73
CA GLY A 167 -1.79 2.82 -21.12
C GLY A 167 -1.88 3.79 -19.92
N ALA A 168 -2.09 3.23 -18.73
CA ALA A 168 -2.13 3.98 -17.46
C ALA A 168 -0.77 4.59 -17.06
N ALA A 169 0.36 4.01 -17.46
CA ALA A 169 1.69 4.57 -17.16
C ALA A 169 1.97 5.89 -17.93
N SER A 170 1.25 6.11 -19.04
CA SER A 170 1.27 7.34 -19.82
C SER A 170 0.10 8.29 -19.53
N SER A 171 -0.82 7.89 -18.64
CA SER A 171 -2.03 8.64 -18.28
C SER A 171 -1.75 9.64 -17.16
N CYS A 172 -2.41 10.80 -17.21
CA CYS A 172 -2.39 11.76 -16.10
C CYS A 172 -3.14 11.25 -14.84
N ALA A 173 -3.85 10.11 -14.95
CA ALA A 173 -4.56 9.45 -13.86
C ALA A 173 -4.15 7.96 -13.79
N PRO A 174 -2.98 7.63 -13.21
CA PRO A 174 -2.45 6.26 -13.17
C PRO A 174 -3.35 5.25 -12.42
N TRP A 175 -4.19 5.75 -11.51
CA TRP A 175 -5.14 4.95 -10.72
C TRP A 175 -6.41 4.55 -11.49
N ARG A 176 -6.71 5.14 -12.67
CA ARG A 176 -7.95 4.90 -13.43
C ARG A 176 -7.66 4.47 -14.87
N LYS A 177 -8.27 3.37 -15.32
CA LYS A 177 -8.22 2.93 -16.73
C LYS A 177 -9.12 3.80 -17.62
N PRO A 178 -8.70 4.15 -18.85
CA PRO A 178 -9.45 5.05 -19.72
C PRO A 178 -10.71 4.42 -20.36
N ASP A 179 -10.79 3.09 -20.39
CA ASP A 179 -11.82 2.30 -21.09
C ASP A 179 -12.93 1.75 -20.18
N VAL A 180 -12.98 2.19 -18.92
CA VAL A 180 -14.02 1.79 -17.96
C VAL A 180 -15.41 2.15 -18.50
N LYS A 181 -16.33 1.18 -18.51
CA LYS A 181 -17.72 1.34 -18.94
C LYS A 181 -18.67 0.77 -17.88
N HIS A 182 -19.60 1.60 -17.44
CA HIS A 182 -20.69 1.22 -16.56
C HIS A 182 -22.04 1.38 -17.26
N SER A 183 -23.03 0.57 -16.87
CA SER A 183 -24.37 0.63 -17.47
C SER A 183 -25.14 1.91 -17.09
N SER A 184 -24.89 2.41 -15.88
CA SER A 184 -25.31 3.73 -15.38
C SER A 184 -24.09 4.43 -14.80
N ASN A 185 -24.05 5.76 -14.90
CA ASN A 185 -23.00 6.57 -14.30
C ASN A 185 -23.47 7.07 -12.94
N GLU A 186 -22.93 6.51 -11.87
CA GLU A 186 -23.32 6.80 -10.50
C GLU A 186 -22.07 7.04 -9.64
N ILE A 187 -22.20 7.92 -8.64
CA ILE A 187 -21.18 8.11 -7.62
C ILE A 187 -21.85 8.24 -6.27
N TYR A 188 -21.37 7.46 -5.30
CA TYR A 188 -21.83 7.51 -3.93
C TYR A 188 -20.69 8.07 -3.08
N VAL A 189 -21.03 9.01 -2.19
CA VAL A 189 -20.08 9.65 -1.28
C VAL A 189 -20.63 9.53 0.13
N ASN A 190 -19.91 8.84 0.99
CA ASN A 190 -20.24 8.63 2.39
C ASN A 190 -19.28 9.43 3.25
N LEU A 191 -19.82 10.23 4.17
CA LEU A 191 -19.05 10.92 5.19
C LEU A 191 -19.16 10.12 6.48
N VAL A 192 -18.06 9.47 6.88
CA VAL A 192 -18.00 8.65 8.09
C VAL A 192 -17.21 9.43 9.15
N GLU A 193 -17.86 9.79 10.25
CA GLU A 193 -17.23 10.53 11.34
C GLU A 193 -17.31 9.74 12.65
N GLU A 194 -16.20 9.67 13.36
CA GLU A 194 -16.07 9.11 14.70
C GLU A 194 -15.68 10.22 15.68
N MET A 195 -16.43 10.35 16.78
CA MET A 195 -16.20 11.38 17.79
C MET A 195 -15.64 10.74 19.07
N ASP A 196 -14.42 11.12 19.45
CA ASP A 196 -13.82 10.78 20.73
C ASP A 196 -13.96 11.96 21.69
N ALA A 197 -14.74 11.78 22.76
CA ALA A 197 -15.02 12.80 23.75
C ALA A 197 -14.72 12.30 25.17
N THR A 198 -13.88 13.04 25.90
CA THR A 198 -13.61 12.82 27.32
C THR A 198 -14.36 13.83 28.16
N ILE A 199 -15.19 13.34 29.08
CA ILE A 199 -15.98 14.15 30.01
C ILE A 199 -15.49 13.86 31.42
N ASN A 200 -15.29 14.90 32.23
CA ASN A 200 -14.91 14.73 33.64
C ASN A 200 -16.10 14.28 34.51
N ARG A 201 -15.85 14.04 35.79
CA ARG A 201 -16.89 13.59 36.74
C ARG A 201 -17.98 14.63 36.97
N GLU A 202 -17.67 15.90 36.75
CA GLU A 202 -18.57 17.04 36.88
C GLU A 202 -19.42 17.26 35.61
N GLY A 203 -19.25 16.46 34.57
CA GLY A 203 -20.00 16.57 33.30
C GLY A 203 -19.45 17.63 32.34
N VAL A 204 -18.25 18.16 32.59
CA VAL A 204 -17.56 19.13 31.73
C VAL A 204 -16.72 18.39 30.70
N LEU A 205 -16.85 18.82 29.43
CA LEU A 205 -16.05 18.32 28.31
C LEU A 205 -14.57 18.73 28.49
N VAL A 206 -13.70 17.74 28.61
CA VAL A 206 -12.24 17.92 28.75
C VAL A 206 -11.57 17.92 27.39
N LYS A 207 -11.99 17.02 26.49
CA LYS A 207 -11.42 16.85 25.16
C LYS A 207 -12.50 16.33 24.21
N CYS A 208 -12.52 16.81 22.98
CA CYS A 208 -13.33 16.29 21.90
C CYS A 208 -12.52 16.34 20.61
N GLU A 209 -12.36 15.21 19.94
CA GLU A 209 -11.73 15.11 18.63
C GLU A 209 -12.69 14.36 17.71
N ILE A 210 -12.81 14.82 16.46
CA ILE A 210 -13.65 14.19 15.44
C ILE A 210 -12.71 13.67 14.36
N TYR A 211 -12.76 12.37 14.10
CA TYR A 211 -12.02 11.73 13.03
C TYR A 211 -12.98 11.48 11.88
N GLY A 212 -12.76 12.14 10.74
CA GLY A 212 -13.63 12.03 9.58
C GLY A 212 -12.96 11.36 8.39
N GLU A 213 -13.71 10.56 7.64
CA GLU A 213 -13.30 9.94 6.39
C GLU A 213 -14.37 10.11 5.30
N VAL A 214 -13.95 10.53 4.11
CA VAL A 214 -14.80 10.64 2.92
C VAL A 214 -14.61 9.40 2.05
N GLN A 215 -15.54 8.45 2.15
CA GLN A 215 -15.52 7.21 1.37
C GLN A 215 -16.33 7.38 0.09
N VAL A 216 -15.78 6.96 -1.05
CA VAL A 216 -16.40 7.13 -2.37
C VAL A 216 -16.55 5.77 -3.05
N ASP A 217 -17.71 5.50 -3.64
CA ASP A 217 -17.94 4.41 -4.61
C ASP A 217 -18.25 5.03 -5.97
N SER A 218 -17.25 5.02 -6.86
CA SER A 218 -17.34 5.63 -8.20
C SER A 218 -17.63 4.58 -9.27
N ARG A 219 -18.79 4.68 -9.92
CA ARG A 219 -19.23 3.84 -11.03
C ARG A 219 -19.45 4.71 -12.27
N LEU A 220 -18.37 5.30 -12.78
CA LEU A 220 -18.41 6.30 -13.86
C LEU A 220 -17.67 5.79 -15.09
N SER A 221 -18.20 6.02 -16.29
CA SER A 221 -17.53 5.60 -17.53
C SER A 221 -16.45 6.59 -17.97
N GLY A 222 -15.38 6.10 -18.58
CA GLY A 222 -14.28 6.92 -19.11
C GLY A 222 -13.40 7.58 -18.05
N LEU A 223 -12.97 8.82 -18.32
CA LEU A 223 -12.11 9.64 -17.46
C LEU A 223 -12.88 10.88 -16.94
N PRO A 224 -13.77 10.72 -15.94
CA PRO A 224 -14.53 11.84 -15.38
C PRO A 224 -13.62 12.74 -14.54
N ASP A 225 -13.74 14.06 -14.72
CA ASP A 225 -13.11 15.05 -13.84
C ASP A 225 -14.19 15.58 -12.88
N LEU A 226 -13.97 15.38 -11.58
CA LEU A 226 -14.94 15.69 -10.53
C LEU A 226 -14.45 16.83 -9.65
N THR A 227 -15.43 17.55 -9.13
CA THR A 227 -15.22 18.63 -8.17
C THR A 227 -16.14 18.42 -6.97
N LEU A 228 -15.57 18.39 -5.77
CA LEU A 228 -16.29 18.37 -4.51
C LEU A 228 -15.87 19.57 -3.67
N SER A 229 -16.82 20.20 -2.99
CA SER A 229 -16.54 21.29 -2.05
C SER A 229 -17.33 21.09 -0.77
N PHE A 230 -16.73 21.48 0.35
CA PHE A 230 -17.43 21.57 1.63
C PHE A 230 -18.04 22.95 1.78
N SER A 231 -19.18 23.05 2.44
CA SER A 231 -19.77 24.34 2.77
C SER A 231 -18.89 25.14 3.73
N ASN A 232 -18.14 24.46 4.61
CA ASN A 232 -17.18 25.09 5.51
C ASN A 232 -15.90 24.25 5.63
N PRO A 233 -14.96 24.39 4.67
CA PRO A 233 -13.71 23.62 4.69
C PRO A 233 -12.77 24.03 5.82
N SER A 234 -12.93 25.24 6.39
CA SER A 234 -12.05 25.75 7.46
C SER A 234 -12.15 24.98 8.79
N ILE A 235 -13.17 24.14 8.94
CA ILE A 235 -13.34 23.28 10.11
C ILE A 235 -12.43 22.05 10.04
N LEU A 236 -12.04 21.64 8.83
CA LEU A 236 -11.26 20.43 8.60
C LEU A 236 -9.78 20.70 8.94
N ASN A 237 -9.25 20.04 9.96
CA ASN A 237 -7.83 20.11 10.29
C ASN A 237 -7.13 18.81 9.85
N ASP A 238 -5.80 18.89 9.71
CA ASP A 238 -4.92 17.76 9.41
C ASP A 238 -5.43 16.84 8.28
N ALA A 239 -5.94 17.44 7.22
CA ALA A 239 -6.50 16.71 6.08
C ALA A 239 -5.41 15.92 5.33
N ARG A 240 -5.70 14.65 5.07
CA ARG A 240 -4.90 13.77 4.21
C ARG A 240 -5.72 13.40 3.00
N PHE A 241 -5.10 13.39 1.84
CA PHE A 241 -5.79 13.24 0.57
C PHE A 241 -5.33 11.99 -0.17
N HIS A 242 -6.26 11.39 -0.90
CA HIS A 242 -5.94 10.38 -1.89
C HIS A 242 -5.07 10.99 -3.00
N PRO A 243 -4.10 10.25 -3.57
CA PRO A 243 -3.25 10.73 -4.67
C PRO A 243 -4.00 11.23 -5.91
N CYS A 244 -5.28 10.87 -6.06
CA CYS A 244 -6.11 11.33 -7.15
C CYS A 244 -6.47 12.82 -7.06
N LEU A 245 -6.30 13.43 -5.89
CA LEU A 245 -6.61 14.82 -5.65
C LEU A 245 -5.52 15.76 -6.16
N ARG A 246 -5.92 16.76 -6.94
CA ARG A 246 -5.06 17.87 -7.30
C ARG A 246 -4.96 18.81 -6.10
N LEU A 247 -3.75 19.00 -5.57
CA LEU A 247 -3.53 19.83 -4.37
C LEU A 247 -3.68 21.34 -4.63
N ARG A 248 -3.34 21.84 -5.82
CA ARG A 248 -3.39 23.29 -6.09
C ARG A 248 -4.80 23.91 -5.94
N PRO A 249 -5.88 23.31 -6.49
CA PRO A 249 -7.25 23.80 -6.25
C PRO A 249 -7.66 23.76 -4.78
N TRP A 250 -7.18 22.78 -4.02
CA TRP A 250 -7.42 22.72 -2.58
C TRP A 250 -6.71 23.87 -1.87
N GLU A 251 -5.43 24.10 -2.15
CA GLU A 251 -4.64 25.18 -1.53
C GLU A 251 -5.18 26.58 -1.84
N SER A 252 -5.67 26.81 -3.07
CA SER A 252 -6.22 28.12 -3.48
C SER A 252 -7.64 28.34 -2.98
N ASP A 253 -8.53 27.39 -3.27
CA ASP A 253 -9.97 27.62 -3.20
C ASP A 253 -10.69 26.65 -2.26
N GLN A 254 -9.94 25.74 -1.60
CA GLN A 254 -10.47 24.66 -0.76
C GLN A 254 -11.45 23.75 -1.53
N ILE A 255 -11.16 23.55 -2.83
CA ILE A 255 -11.94 22.73 -3.74
C ILE A 255 -11.20 21.41 -3.98
N LEU A 256 -11.91 20.29 -3.82
CA LEU A 256 -11.40 18.97 -4.17
C LEU A 256 -11.62 18.71 -5.66
N SER A 257 -10.56 18.79 -6.47
CA SER A 257 -10.60 18.41 -7.90
C SER A 257 -9.84 17.12 -8.14
N PHE A 258 -10.47 16.12 -8.75
CA PHE A 258 -9.88 14.80 -8.93
C PHE A 258 -10.53 13.98 -10.06
N VAL A 259 -9.76 13.04 -10.60
CA VAL A 259 -10.29 11.93 -11.39
C VAL A 259 -10.39 10.73 -10.46
N PRO A 260 -11.58 10.22 -10.09
CA PRO A 260 -11.70 9.14 -9.10
C PRO A 260 -11.09 7.83 -9.62
N PRO A 261 -10.51 6.97 -8.78
CA PRO A 261 -10.41 5.53 -9.03
C PRO A 261 -11.79 4.92 -9.31
N ASP A 262 -11.81 3.74 -9.94
CA ASP A 262 -13.07 3.00 -10.14
C ASP A 262 -13.40 2.12 -8.93
N GLY A 263 -14.67 2.07 -8.53
CA GLY A 263 -15.11 1.36 -7.34
C GLY A 263 -14.90 2.14 -6.04
N GLN A 264 -14.68 1.40 -4.95
CA GLN A 264 -14.60 1.94 -3.59
C GLN A 264 -13.20 2.42 -3.21
N PHE A 265 -13.07 3.64 -2.71
CA PHE A 265 -11.83 4.20 -2.19
C PHE A 265 -12.08 5.31 -1.15
N SER A 266 -11.07 5.62 -0.34
CA SER A 266 -11.08 6.77 0.58
C SER A 266 -10.50 7.99 -0.13
N LEU A 267 -11.30 9.05 -0.29
CA LEU A 267 -10.89 10.27 -0.98
C LEU A 267 -10.05 11.18 -0.08
N MET A 268 -10.46 11.35 1.16
CA MET A 268 -9.73 12.13 2.15
C MET A 268 -10.11 11.72 3.58
N SER A 269 -9.21 11.97 4.51
CA SER A 269 -9.46 11.87 5.95
C SER A 269 -9.07 13.18 6.64
N TYR A 270 -9.77 13.57 7.70
CA TYR A 270 -9.51 14.80 8.46
C TYR A 270 -9.71 14.59 9.96
N ARG A 271 -9.25 15.57 10.75
CA ARG A 271 -9.34 15.59 12.22
C ARG A 271 -9.80 16.95 12.74
#